data_AF-A0A327WNK8-F1
#
_entry.id   AF-A0A327WNK8-F1
#
_cell.length_a   1.000
_cell.length_b   1.000
_cell.length_c   1.000
_cell.angle_alpha   90.00
_cell.angle_beta   90.00
_cell.angle_gamma   90.00
#
_symmetry.space_group_name_H-M   'P 1'
#
loop_
_entity.id
_entity.type
_entity.pdbx_description
1 polymer ?
#
loop_
_entity_poly.entity_id
_entity_poly.type
_entity_poly.pdbx_seq_one_letter_code
_entity_poly.pdbx_strand_id
1 'polypeptide(L)'
;MSKPLRLFILCLLLTQGLSASPVLARTHSVVQLVDEEYDRYKKRGDDFFKEGKYQDARRQYQNCLEVPGFENDAYAKKRIEECNTGLTLRQKVEDATRQGQSSQAVDLLHQLLHLNPEDAITMGQLADHYEREANKLFNQKRYQEARQNYTEAIQFANATKKETLQIQIQNIERILTPKPTKRIGLKVATGVVAVGAGAFALLLRNDYQSKLSALNQISQKADPNGTGIIDNRDLYRQYEDAYKAAEAAKQKNGLFTACVGVAAVATLAEVYLLVRKPRPRPSAFRWQPASQSWGLAVRYSF
;
A
#
# COMPACT_ATOMS: atom_id res chain seq x y z
N MET A 1 -113.49 26.35 31.13
CA MET A 1 -113.49 26.92 29.77
C MET A 1 -112.47 26.15 28.93
N SER A 2 -112.87 25.75 27.72
CA SER A 2 -112.10 25.21 26.58
C SER A 2 -111.20 23.97 26.76
N LYS A 3 -111.65 22.83 26.19
CA LYS A 3 -110.82 21.75 25.57
C LYS A 3 -110.40 22.22 24.13
N PRO A 4 -109.77 21.44 23.21
CA PRO A 4 -109.16 20.08 23.23
C PRO A 4 -107.86 19.89 22.35
N LEU A 5 -107.40 18.62 22.27
CA LEU A 5 -106.98 17.89 21.04
C LEU A 5 -105.49 17.81 20.60
N ARG A 6 -105.00 16.56 20.47
CA ARG A 6 -104.14 15.90 19.44
C ARG A 6 -103.40 14.74 20.14
N LEU A 7 -103.71 13.44 20.01
CA LEU A 7 -104.02 12.50 18.91
C LEU A 7 -102.80 12.15 18.00
N PHE A 8 -102.39 10.87 18.03
CA PHE A 8 -101.41 10.12 17.22
C PHE A 8 -99.92 10.48 17.45
N ILE A 9 -98.97 9.57 17.69
CA ILE A 9 -98.58 8.39 16.87
C ILE A 9 -98.02 7.25 17.75
N LEU A 10 -98.33 6.04 17.30
CA LEU A 10 -98.01 4.70 17.77
C LEU A 10 -96.59 4.24 17.35
N CYS A 11 -96.03 3.28 18.10
CA CYS A 11 -95.06 2.24 17.70
C CYS A 11 -93.54 2.43 17.89
N LEU A 12 -92.90 1.30 18.25
CA LEU A 12 -91.47 0.98 18.45
C LEU A 12 -90.86 1.50 19.77
N LEU A 13 -90.26 0.73 20.69
CA LEU A 13 -89.54 -0.54 20.59
C LEU A 13 -89.59 -1.29 21.94
N LEU A 14 -89.96 -2.57 21.88
CA LEU A 14 -89.62 -3.60 22.84
C LEU A 14 -88.15 -4.03 22.63
N THR A 15 -87.58 -4.65 23.68
CA THR A 15 -86.29 -5.37 23.77
C THR A 15 -85.03 -4.51 23.97
N GLN A 16 -84.65 -4.30 25.23
CA GLN A 16 -83.24 -4.17 25.60
C GLN A 16 -82.71 -5.57 25.94
N GLY A 17 -81.95 -6.14 25.01
CA GLY A 17 -81.21 -7.38 25.21
C GLY A 17 -80.01 -7.14 26.13
N LEU A 18 -79.85 -8.01 27.13
CA LEU A 18 -78.58 -8.27 27.79
C LEU A 18 -77.56 -8.70 26.73
N SER A 19 -76.73 -7.77 26.29
CA SER A 19 -75.56 -8.06 25.48
C SER A 19 -74.42 -8.39 26.43
N ALA A 20 -74.13 -9.68 26.60
CA ALA A 20 -72.84 -10.11 27.10
C ALA A 20 -71.80 -9.71 26.04
N SER A 21 -71.06 -8.63 26.29
CA SER A 21 -69.93 -8.25 25.45
C SER A 21 -68.90 -9.38 25.48
N PRO A 22 -68.53 -9.98 24.34
CA PRO A 22 -67.36 -10.86 24.31
C PRO A 22 -66.14 -9.99 24.62
N VAL A 23 -65.39 -10.38 25.65
CA VAL A 23 -64.04 -9.88 25.90
C VAL A 23 -63.19 -10.33 24.71
N LEU A 24 -63.11 -9.50 23.68
CA LEU A 24 -62.22 -9.67 22.55
C LEU A 24 -60.78 -9.45 23.03
N ALA A 25 -60.17 -10.58 23.37
CA ALA A 25 -58.76 -10.90 23.46
C ALA A 25 -57.78 -9.76 23.14
N ARG A 26 -57.12 -9.26 24.20
CA ARG A 26 -55.89 -8.44 24.17
C ARG A 26 -54.65 -9.29 23.84
N THR A 27 -54.78 -10.34 23.03
CA THR A 27 -53.72 -11.33 22.80
C THR A 27 -52.77 -10.91 21.68
N HIS A 28 -53.27 -10.27 20.63
CA HIS A 28 -52.44 -9.90 19.46
C HIS A 28 -51.35 -8.87 19.80
N SER A 29 -51.69 -7.85 20.61
CA SER A 29 -50.71 -6.84 21.04
C SER A 29 -49.67 -7.37 22.03
N VAL A 30 -50.02 -8.41 22.81
CA VAL A 30 -49.10 -9.04 23.77
C VAL A 30 -48.12 -9.96 23.05
N VAL A 31 -48.59 -10.74 22.07
CA VAL A 31 -47.72 -11.60 21.25
C VAL A 31 -46.70 -10.77 20.46
N GLN A 32 -47.13 -9.67 19.83
CA GLN A 32 -46.21 -8.79 19.10
C GLN A 32 -45.13 -8.16 20.00
N LEU A 33 -45.49 -7.74 21.22
CA LEU A 33 -44.54 -7.12 22.16
C LEU A 33 -43.53 -8.14 22.70
N VAL A 34 -43.96 -9.38 22.93
CA VAL A 34 -43.10 -10.50 23.33
C VAL A 34 -42.10 -10.86 22.21
N ASP A 35 -42.55 -10.89 20.95
CA ASP A 35 -41.68 -11.14 19.79
C ASP A 35 -40.65 -10.02 19.60
N GLU A 36 -41.05 -8.75 19.73
CA GLU A 36 -40.13 -7.60 19.66
C GLU A 36 -39.07 -7.60 20.77
N GLU A 37 -39.44 -8.02 21.98
CA GLU A 37 -38.54 -8.12 23.12
C GLU A 37 -37.50 -9.24 22.92
N TYR A 38 -37.94 -10.42 22.48
CA TYR A 38 -37.04 -11.51 22.13
C TYR A 38 -36.05 -11.10 21.03
N ASP A 39 -36.53 -10.53 19.93
CA ASP A 39 -35.69 -10.12 18.80
C ASP A 39 -34.65 -9.06 19.20
N ARG A 40 -35.03 -8.15 20.10
CA ARG A 40 -34.10 -7.16 20.65
C ARG A 40 -32.98 -7.80 21.46
N TYR A 41 -33.29 -8.74 22.35
CA TYR A 41 -32.27 -9.45 23.12
C TYR A 41 -31.38 -10.31 22.24
N LYS A 42 -31.98 -11.04 21.30
CA LYS A 42 -31.28 -11.88 20.34
C LYS A 42 -30.28 -11.07 19.52
N LYS A 43 -30.72 -9.94 18.94
CA LYS A 43 -29.86 -9.05 18.16
C LYS A 43 -28.67 -8.54 18.96
N ARG A 44 -28.90 -8.05 20.20
CA ARG A 44 -27.80 -7.59 21.07
C ARG A 44 -26.85 -8.74 21.44
N GLY A 45 -27.38 -9.93 21.69
CA GLY A 45 -26.58 -11.12 21.94
C GLY A 45 -25.67 -11.45 20.77
N ASP A 46 -26.23 -11.44 19.55
CA ASP A 46 -25.50 -11.69 18.31
C ASP A 46 -24.43 -10.62 18.05
N ASP A 47 -24.75 -9.34 18.27
CA ASP A 47 -23.80 -8.24 18.12
C ASP A 47 -22.63 -8.38 19.11
N PHE A 48 -22.92 -8.67 20.39
CA PHE A 48 -21.87 -8.91 21.38
C PHE A 48 -21.06 -10.18 21.10
N PHE A 49 -21.70 -11.23 20.56
CA PHE A 49 -21.02 -12.46 20.19
C PHE A 49 -20.03 -12.17 19.07
N LYS A 50 -20.44 -11.47 18.00
CA LYS A 50 -19.56 -11.03 16.91
C LYS A 50 -18.42 -10.15 17.41
N GLU A 51 -18.66 -9.28 18.37
CA GLU A 51 -17.57 -8.49 18.97
C GLU A 51 -16.59 -9.33 19.83
N GLY A 52 -16.92 -10.57 20.18
CA GLY A 52 -16.15 -11.41 21.10
C GLY A 52 -16.42 -11.14 22.57
N LYS A 53 -17.48 -10.38 22.89
CA LYS A 53 -17.91 -10.06 24.27
C LYS A 53 -18.81 -11.18 24.81
N TYR A 54 -18.23 -12.37 24.94
CA TYR A 54 -18.97 -13.59 25.29
C TYR A 54 -19.76 -13.50 26.60
N GLN A 55 -19.29 -12.74 27.60
CA GLN A 55 -20.04 -12.57 28.86
C GLN A 55 -21.32 -11.75 28.67
N ASP A 56 -21.26 -10.66 27.91
CA ASP A 56 -22.42 -9.81 27.63
C ASP A 56 -23.38 -10.51 26.66
N ALA A 57 -22.84 -11.18 25.64
CA ALA A 57 -23.61 -12.01 24.72
C ALA A 57 -24.42 -13.07 25.47
N ARG A 58 -23.75 -13.83 26.36
CA ARG A 58 -24.40 -14.84 27.21
C ARG A 58 -25.55 -14.25 28.02
N ARG A 59 -25.36 -13.07 28.62
CA ARG A 59 -26.41 -12.39 29.39
C ARG A 59 -27.62 -12.06 28.51
N GLN A 60 -27.42 -11.56 27.30
CA GLN A 60 -28.54 -11.26 26.40
C GLN A 60 -29.29 -12.53 25.96
N TYR A 61 -28.57 -13.63 25.67
CA TYR A 61 -29.22 -14.90 25.34
C TYR A 61 -29.94 -15.52 26.55
N GLN A 62 -29.46 -15.31 27.77
CA GLN A 62 -30.21 -15.68 28.97
C GLN A 62 -31.52 -14.91 29.06
N ASN A 63 -31.50 -13.60 28.79
CA ASN A 63 -32.72 -12.79 28.75
C ASN A 63 -33.71 -13.30 27.68
N CYS A 64 -33.25 -13.82 26.53
CA CYS A 64 -34.13 -14.45 25.53
C CYS A 64 -34.94 -15.63 26.12
N LEU A 65 -34.33 -16.42 27.01
CA LEU A 65 -34.98 -17.55 27.67
C LEU A 65 -35.91 -17.12 28.82
N GLU A 66 -35.82 -15.86 29.26
CA GLU A 66 -36.73 -15.27 30.24
C GLU A 66 -37.98 -14.67 29.59
N VAL A 67 -37.99 -14.51 28.25
CA VAL A 67 -39.16 -14.02 27.51
C VAL A 67 -40.24 -15.11 27.48
N PRO A 68 -41.49 -14.82 27.89
CA PRO A 68 -42.56 -15.80 27.94
C PRO A 68 -42.79 -16.50 26.59
N GLY A 69 -42.79 -17.84 26.58
CA GLY A 69 -42.95 -18.66 25.39
C GLY A 69 -41.64 -19.03 24.67
N PHE A 70 -40.49 -18.52 25.12
CA PHE A 70 -39.16 -18.78 24.55
C PHE A 70 -38.20 -19.49 25.52
N GLU A 71 -38.70 -20.03 26.64
CA GLU A 71 -37.89 -20.65 27.71
C GLU A 71 -37.06 -21.85 27.23
N ASN A 72 -37.50 -22.45 26.12
CA ASN A 72 -36.86 -23.61 25.50
C ASN A 72 -36.27 -23.32 24.11
N ASP A 73 -36.03 -22.04 23.78
CA ASP A 73 -35.42 -21.67 22.50
C ASP A 73 -34.05 -22.35 22.31
N ALA A 74 -33.97 -23.21 21.29
CA ALA A 74 -32.77 -23.97 20.97
C ALA A 74 -31.63 -23.06 20.52
N TYR A 75 -31.95 -21.92 19.87
CA TYR A 75 -30.95 -20.97 19.42
C TYR A 75 -30.22 -20.32 20.59
N ALA A 76 -30.96 -19.69 21.51
CA ALA A 76 -30.38 -19.03 22.69
C ALA A 76 -29.59 -20.01 23.57
N LYS A 77 -30.10 -21.25 23.78
CA LYS A 77 -29.37 -22.29 24.54
C LYS A 77 -28.03 -22.64 23.90
N LYS A 78 -28.01 -22.92 22.59
CA LYS A 78 -26.78 -23.22 21.85
C LYS A 78 -25.78 -22.07 21.93
N ARG A 79 -26.25 -20.83 21.77
CA ARG A 79 -25.39 -19.64 21.86
C ARG A 79 -24.80 -19.44 23.25
N ILE A 80 -25.54 -19.74 24.32
CA ILE A 80 -25.02 -19.72 25.69
C ILE A 80 -23.88 -20.73 25.87
N GLU A 81 -24.01 -21.93 25.31
CA GLU A 81 -22.95 -22.96 25.34
C GLU A 81 -21.69 -22.51 24.58
N GLU A 82 -21.85 -21.95 23.39
CA GLU A 82 -20.76 -21.36 22.61
C GLU A 82 -20.08 -20.22 23.39
N CYS A 83 -20.85 -19.34 24.05
CA CYS A 83 -20.30 -18.28 24.89
C CYS A 83 -19.48 -18.84 26.07
N ASN A 84 -19.95 -19.89 26.73
CA ASN A 84 -19.20 -20.54 27.82
C ASN A 84 -17.89 -21.15 27.34
N THR A 85 -17.91 -21.74 26.14
CA THR A 85 -16.71 -22.25 25.48
C THR A 85 -15.72 -21.12 25.16
N GLY A 86 -16.21 -20.03 24.58
CA GLY A 86 -15.42 -18.83 24.28
C GLY A 86 -14.79 -18.20 25.53
N LEU A 87 -15.54 -18.10 26.63
CA LEU A 87 -15.03 -17.60 27.92
C LEU A 87 -13.91 -18.50 28.47
N THR A 88 -14.07 -19.81 28.39
CA THR A 88 -13.04 -20.77 28.84
C THR A 88 -11.77 -20.66 28.00
N LEU A 89 -11.90 -20.53 26.68
CA LEU A 89 -10.76 -20.33 25.79
C LEU A 89 -10.06 -19.00 26.05
N ARG A 90 -10.82 -17.91 26.26
CA ARG A 90 -10.26 -16.60 26.59
C ARG A 90 -9.46 -16.63 27.89
N GLN A 91 -9.96 -17.31 28.92
CA GLN A 91 -9.20 -17.50 30.16
C GLN A 91 -7.86 -18.23 29.91
N LYS A 92 -7.86 -19.27 29.07
CA LYS A 92 -6.62 -19.99 28.71
C LYS A 92 -5.65 -19.09 27.93
N VAL A 93 -6.13 -18.23 27.04
CA VAL A 93 -5.30 -17.24 26.33
C VAL A 93 -4.62 -16.30 27.34
N GLU A 94 -5.37 -15.79 28.31
CA GLU A 94 -4.83 -14.91 29.35
C GLU A 94 -3.79 -15.62 30.22
N ASP A 95 -4.03 -16.88 30.58
CA ASP A 95 -3.10 -17.70 31.35
C ASP A 95 -1.80 -17.96 30.58
N ALA A 96 -1.90 -18.39 29.32
CA ALA A 96 -0.75 -18.61 28.45
C ALA A 96 0.06 -17.31 28.23
N THR A 97 -0.63 -16.18 28.06
CA THR A 97 0.00 -14.87 27.91
C THR A 97 0.76 -14.47 29.18
N ARG A 98 0.16 -14.66 30.37
CA ARG A 98 0.81 -14.40 31.67
C ARG A 98 2.03 -15.27 31.90
N GLN A 99 2.01 -16.50 31.39
CA GLN A 99 3.13 -17.43 31.47
C GLN A 99 4.22 -17.19 30.40
N GLY A 100 4.03 -16.20 29.51
CA GLY A 100 4.96 -15.93 28.41
C GLY A 100 4.95 -16.99 27.29
N GLN A 101 3.94 -17.85 27.26
CA GLN A 101 3.77 -18.92 26.28
C GLN A 101 3.10 -18.36 25.01
N SER A 102 3.80 -17.48 24.30
CA SER A 102 3.24 -16.75 23.16
C SER A 102 2.70 -17.65 22.04
N SER A 103 3.36 -18.78 21.74
CA SER A 103 2.90 -19.71 20.70
C SER A 103 1.55 -20.35 21.09
N GLN A 104 1.45 -20.83 22.33
CA GLN A 104 0.23 -21.44 22.84
C GLN A 104 -0.93 -20.42 22.88
N ALA A 105 -0.65 -19.17 23.24
CA ALA A 105 -1.66 -18.11 23.20
C ALA A 105 -2.21 -17.89 21.79
N VAL A 106 -1.34 -17.91 20.76
CA VAL A 106 -1.76 -17.79 19.35
C VAL A 106 -2.61 -18.98 18.89
N ASP A 107 -2.23 -20.21 19.26
CA ASP A 107 -3.02 -21.40 18.94
C ASP A 107 -4.43 -21.34 19.53
N LEU A 108 -4.54 -20.86 20.78
CA LEU A 108 -5.82 -20.67 21.46
C LEU A 108 -6.66 -19.53 20.82
N LEU A 109 -6.03 -18.46 20.35
CA LEU A 109 -6.70 -17.40 19.59
C LEU A 109 -7.25 -17.92 18.26
N HIS A 110 -6.53 -18.80 17.57
CA HIS A 110 -7.05 -19.47 16.36
C HIS A 110 -8.23 -20.39 16.67
N GLN A 111 -8.22 -21.09 17.81
CA GLN A 111 -9.38 -21.88 18.27
C GLN A 111 -10.59 -20.99 18.55
N LEU A 112 -10.39 -19.80 19.13
CA LEU A 112 -11.46 -18.81 19.30
C LEU A 112 -12.05 -18.36 17.96
N LEU A 113 -11.22 -18.08 16.95
CA LEU A 113 -11.72 -17.74 15.61
C LEU A 113 -12.40 -18.91 14.90
N HIS A 114 -12.05 -20.16 15.21
CA HIS A 114 -12.78 -21.31 14.69
C HIS A 114 -14.19 -21.39 15.28
N LEU A 115 -14.34 -21.11 16.57
CA LEU A 115 -15.64 -21.00 17.24
C LEU A 115 -16.46 -19.80 16.72
N ASN A 116 -15.78 -18.66 16.53
CA ASN A 116 -16.40 -17.40 16.12
C ASN A 116 -15.50 -16.64 15.14
N PRO A 117 -15.68 -16.86 13.82
CA PRO A 117 -14.87 -16.22 12.79
C PRO A 117 -15.04 -14.70 12.72
N GLU A 118 -16.06 -14.11 13.35
CA GLU A 118 -16.29 -12.66 13.34
C GLU A 118 -15.78 -11.96 14.60
N ASP A 119 -15.17 -12.71 15.56
CA ASP A 119 -14.67 -12.17 16.84
C ASP A 119 -13.66 -11.03 16.63
N ALA A 120 -14.17 -9.81 16.67
CA ALA A 120 -13.39 -8.60 16.39
C ALA A 120 -12.26 -8.38 17.41
N ILE A 121 -12.46 -8.77 18.67
CA ILE A 121 -11.43 -8.66 19.71
C ILE A 121 -10.30 -9.64 19.42
N THR A 122 -10.62 -10.91 19.16
CA THR A 122 -9.64 -11.97 18.88
C THR A 122 -8.85 -11.67 17.61
N MET A 123 -9.51 -11.19 16.55
CA MET A 123 -8.85 -10.69 15.34
C MET A 123 -7.87 -9.56 15.65
N GLY A 124 -8.30 -8.57 16.44
CA GLY A 124 -7.43 -7.47 16.88
C GLY A 124 -6.19 -7.95 17.63
N GLN A 125 -6.36 -8.91 18.56
CA GLN A 125 -5.27 -9.50 19.33
C GLN A 125 -4.25 -10.23 18.45
N LEU A 126 -4.71 -10.99 17.43
CA LEU A 126 -3.82 -11.63 16.46
C LEU A 126 -3.08 -10.60 15.60
N ALA A 127 -3.77 -9.57 15.11
CA ALA A 127 -3.14 -8.49 14.35
C ALA A 127 -2.05 -7.80 15.19
N ASP A 128 -2.34 -7.48 16.46
CA ASP A 128 -1.38 -6.92 17.40
C ASP A 128 -0.18 -7.83 17.67
N HIS A 129 -0.41 -9.14 17.79
CA HIS A 129 0.66 -10.12 17.99
C HIS A 129 1.65 -10.12 16.82
N TYR A 130 1.13 -10.31 15.60
CA TYR A 130 1.97 -10.35 14.39
C TYR A 130 2.65 -9.02 14.12
N GLU A 131 1.99 -7.89 14.40
CA GLU A 131 2.61 -6.57 14.30
C GLU A 131 3.79 -6.40 15.25
N ARG A 132 3.69 -6.86 16.51
CA ARG A 132 4.79 -6.80 17.47
C ARG A 132 5.99 -7.66 17.03
N GLU A 133 5.75 -8.89 16.58
CA GLU A 133 6.83 -9.74 16.06
C GLU A 133 7.44 -9.16 14.77
N ALA A 134 6.62 -8.59 13.89
CA ALA A 134 7.11 -7.87 12.71
C ALA A 134 8.02 -6.70 13.09
N ASN A 135 7.61 -5.86 14.04
CA ASN A 135 8.39 -4.73 14.55
C ASN A 135 9.74 -5.19 15.14
N LYS A 136 9.72 -6.29 15.90
CA LYS A 136 10.95 -6.90 16.47
C LYS A 136 11.89 -7.39 15.37
N LEU A 137 11.37 -8.10 14.37
CA LEU A 137 12.15 -8.56 13.21
C LEU A 137 12.68 -7.40 12.37
N PHE A 138 11.89 -6.34 12.20
CA PHE A 138 12.28 -5.13 11.51
C PHE A 138 13.48 -4.46 12.20
N ASN A 139 13.43 -4.32 13.53
CA ASN A 139 14.53 -3.78 14.34
C ASN A 139 15.80 -4.65 14.26
N GLN A 140 15.64 -5.96 14.06
CA GLN A 140 16.73 -6.91 13.80
C GLN A 140 17.23 -6.88 12.34
N LYS A 141 16.69 -6.00 11.49
CA LYS A 141 16.97 -5.91 10.04
C LYS A 141 16.59 -7.18 9.25
N ARG A 142 15.76 -8.05 9.83
CA ARG A 142 15.20 -9.24 9.17
C ARG A 142 13.97 -8.85 8.36
N TYR A 143 14.19 -8.02 7.35
CA TYR A 143 13.12 -7.32 6.63
C TYR A 143 12.15 -8.25 5.90
N GLN A 144 12.62 -9.37 5.33
CA GLN A 144 11.76 -10.33 4.64
C GLN A 144 10.76 -10.98 5.61
N GLU A 145 11.24 -11.39 6.78
CA GLU A 145 10.41 -12.04 7.82
C GLU A 145 9.49 -11.02 8.49
N ALA A 146 9.96 -9.79 8.71
CA ALA A 146 9.12 -8.69 9.16
C ALA A 146 7.97 -8.43 8.17
N ARG A 147 8.25 -8.46 6.86
CA ARG A 147 7.22 -8.30 5.82
C ARG A 147 6.17 -9.39 5.89
N GLN A 148 6.59 -10.65 6.07
CA GLN A 148 5.68 -11.78 6.22
C GLN A 148 4.77 -11.57 7.44
N ASN A 149 5.33 -11.23 8.59
CA ASN A 149 4.53 -10.99 9.80
C ASN A 149 3.56 -9.80 9.66
N TYR A 150 3.96 -8.69 9.03
CA TYR A 150 2.99 -7.62 8.73
C TYR A 150 1.88 -8.06 7.77
N THR A 151 2.19 -8.98 6.84
CA THR A 151 1.20 -9.53 5.91
C THR A 151 0.20 -10.42 6.64
N GLU A 152 0.66 -11.24 7.58
CA GLU A 152 -0.22 -12.02 8.47
C GLU A 152 -1.09 -11.10 9.35
N ALA A 153 -0.50 -10.05 9.92
CA ALA A 153 -1.23 -9.07 10.73
C ALA A 153 -2.40 -8.43 9.95
N ILE A 154 -2.23 -8.19 8.64
CA ILE A 154 -3.26 -7.62 7.77
C ILE A 154 -4.48 -8.53 7.64
N GLN A 155 -4.33 -9.85 7.72
CA GLN A 155 -5.45 -10.79 7.59
C GLN A 155 -6.49 -10.62 8.69
N PHE A 156 -6.05 -10.16 9.87
CA PHE A 156 -6.89 -9.97 11.05
C PHE A 156 -7.13 -8.49 11.39
N ALA A 157 -6.48 -7.56 10.68
CA ALA A 157 -6.57 -6.14 10.97
C ALA A 157 -7.89 -5.52 10.49
N ASN A 158 -8.42 -4.58 11.28
CA ASN A 158 -9.47 -3.69 10.83
C ASN A 158 -8.95 -2.71 9.75
N ALA A 159 -9.86 -1.97 9.11
CA ALA A 159 -9.53 -1.06 7.99
C ALA A 159 -8.42 -0.06 8.34
N THR A 160 -8.54 0.63 9.48
CA THR A 160 -7.56 1.64 9.92
C THR A 160 -6.18 1.04 10.14
N LYS A 161 -6.08 -0.11 10.83
CA LYS A 161 -4.80 -0.77 11.08
C LYS A 161 -4.21 -1.39 9.80
N LYS A 162 -5.05 -1.85 8.88
CA LYS A 162 -4.60 -2.37 7.59
C LYS A 162 -3.83 -1.31 6.79
N GLU A 163 -4.28 -0.06 6.80
CA GLU A 163 -3.59 1.05 6.15
C GLU A 163 -2.19 1.29 6.76
N THR A 164 -2.08 1.30 8.10
CA THR A 164 -0.80 1.51 8.77
C THR A 164 0.18 0.38 8.50
N LEU A 165 -0.29 -0.88 8.52
CA LEU A 165 0.53 -2.06 8.20
C LEU A 165 1.00 -2.06 6.74
N GLN A 166 0.14 -1.63 5.80
CA GLN A 166 0.52 -1.49 4.40
C GLN A 166 1.67 -0.48 4.21
N ILE A 167 1.66 0.62 4.95
CA ILE A 167 2.76 1.59 4.93
C ILE A 167 4.07 0.93 5.41
N GLN A 168 4.02 0.10 6.45
CA GLN A 168 5.22 -0.61 6.93
C GLN A 168 5.77 -1.59 5.89
N ILE A 169 4.89 -2.33 5.22
CA ILE A 169 5.28 -3.22 4.11
C ILE A 169 5.93 -2.42 2.97
N GLN A 170 5.33 -1.30 2.56
CA GLN A 170 5.91 -0.44 1.53
C GLN A 170 7.28 0.13 1.92
N ASN A 171 7.46 0.47 3.21
CA ASN A 171 8.75 0.92 3.71
C ASN A 171 9.81 -0.19 3.61
N ILE A 172 9.44 -1.41 3.97
CA ILE A 172 10.30 -2.60 3.79
C ILE A 172 10.64 -2.82 2.30
N GLU A 173 9.65 -2.73 1.41
CA GLU A 173 9.87 -2.91 -0.03
C GLU A 173 10.86 -1.89 -0.60
N ARG A 174 10.80 -0.63 -0.14
CA ARG A 174 11.78 0.40 -0.55
C ARG A 174 13.19 0.09 -0.07
N ILE A 175 13.34 -0.55 1.09
CA ILE A 175 14.64 -0.99 1.62
C ILE A 175 15.17 -2.17 0.82
N LEU A 176 14.32 -3.16 0.53
CA LEU A 176 14.69 -4.38 -0.19
C LEU A 176 14.95 -4.15 -1.68
N THR A 177 14.19 -3.23 -2.29
CA THR A 177 14.27 -2.89 -3.71
C THR A 177 14.41 -1.38 -3.86
N PRO A 178 15.61 -0.82 -3.61
CA PRO A 178 15.82 0.61 -3.76
C PRO A 178 15.59 0.98 -5.23
N LYS A 179 14.51 1.71 -5.51
CA LYS A 179 14.25 2.21 -6.86
C LYS A 179 15.41 3.11 -7.27
N PRO A 180 16.16 2.78 -8.34
CA PRO A 180 17.24 3.65 -8.79
C PRO A 180 16.64 5.00 -9.14
N THR A 181 17.14 6.06 -8.51
CA THR A 181 16.69 7.40 -8.85
C THR A 181 17.07 7.66 -10.30
N LYS A 182 16.11 8.09 -11.14
CA LYS A 182 16.30 8.33 -12.60
C LYS A 182 17.53 9.19 -12.95
N ARG A 183 18.07 9.92 -11.97
CA ARG A 183 19.24 10.80 -12.09
C ARG A 183 20.58 10.07 -11.99
N ILE A 184 20.66 8.91 -11.33
CA ILE A 184 21.87 8.09 -11.35
C ILE A 184 22.12 7.60 -12.78
N GLY A 185 21.07 7.13 -13.46
CA GLY A 185 21.16 6.73 -14.87
C GLY A 185 21.68 7.86 -15.78
N LEU A 186 21.22 9.10 -15.58
CA LEU A 186 21.69 10.25 -16.37
C LEU A 186 23.18 10.56 -16.13
N LYS A 187 23.65 10.53 -14.87
CA LYS A 187 25.06 10.78 -14.54
C LYS A 187 25.98 9.70 -15.13
N VAL A 188 25.58 8.44 -15.01
CA VAL A 188 26.35 7.32 -15.58
C VAL A 188 26.38 7.42 -17.11
N ALA A 189 25.25 7.73 -17.75
CA ALA A 189 25.20 7.88 -19.21
C ALA A 189 26.11 9.01 -19.72
N THR A 190 26.11 10.18 -19.08
CA THR A 190 26.98 11.30 -19.50
C THR A 190 28.46 10.97 -19.33
N GLY A 191 28.84 10.28 -18.24
CA GLY A 191 30.23 9.84 -18.02
C GLY A 191 30.69 8.82 -19.07
N VAL A 192 29.86 7.84 -19.42
CA VAL A 192 30.17 6.84 -20.46
C VAL A 192 30.37 7.50 -21.83
N VAL A 193 29.50 8.45 -22.21
CA VAL A 193 29.63 9.20 -23.47
C VAL A 193 30.91 10.03 -23.50
N ALA A 194 31.26 10.71 -22.41
CA ALA A 194 32.48 11.51 -22.31
C ALA A 194 33.75 10.66 -22.52
N VAL A 195 33.84 9.53 -21.80
CA VAL A 195 34.99 8.61 -21.89
C VAL A 195 35.07 7.97 -23.29
N GLY A 196 33.94 7.50 -23.82
CA GLY A 196 33.89 6.87 -25.14
C GLY A 196 34.31 7.82 -26.26
N ALA A 197 33.77 9.04 -26.28
CA ALA A 197 34.12 10.05 -27.27
C ALA A 197 35.59 10.50 -27.14
N GLY A 198 36.09 10.66 -25.92
CA GLY A 198 37.49 11.01 -25.66
C GLY A 198 38.48 9.93 -26.14
N ALA A 199 38.20 8.66 -25.82
CA ALA A 199 39.02 7.53 -26.26
C ALA A 199 39.05 7.42 -27.80
N PHE A 200 37.90 7.57 -28.45
CA PHE A 200 37.81 7.54 -29.91
C PHE A 200 38.58 8.71 -30.57
N ALA A 201 38.53 9.91 -29.98
CA ALA A 201 39.32 11.04 -30.45
C ALA A 201 40.84 10.78 -30.35
N LEU A 202 41.32 10.17 -29.26
CA LEU A 202 42.73 9.80 -29.12
C LEU A 202 43.17 8.78 -30.18
N LEU A 203 42.32 7.79 -30.48
CA LEU A 203 42.60 6.81 -31.54
C LEU A 203 42.72 7.47 -32.92
N LEU A 204 41.81 8.39 -33.26
CA LEU A 204 41.88 9.14 -34.53
C LEU A 204 43.15 9.99 -34.63
N ARG A 205 43.54 10.64 -33.52
CA ARG A 205 44.77 11.45 -33.47
C ARG A 205 46.02 10.60 -33.66
N ASN A 206 46.07 9.44 -33.01
CA ASN A 206 47.22 8.53 -33.10
C ASN A 206 47.33 7.92 -34.51
N ASP A 207 46.22 7.51 -35.13
CA ASP A 207 46.19 7.01 -36.52
C ASP A 207 46.75 8.05 -37.50
N TYR A 208 46.31 9.32 -37.37
CA TYR A 208 46.82 10.40 -38.21
C TYR A 208 48.32 10.66 -37.99
N GLN A 209 48.77 10.76 -36.74
CA GLN A 209 50.19 11.00 -36.43
C GLN A 209 51.09 9.86 -36.93
N SER A 210 50.66 8.61 -36.79
CA SER A 210 51.38 7.44 -37.29
C SER A 210 51.53 7.48 -38.81
N LYS A 211 50.44 7.80 -39.54
CA LYS A 211 50.46 7.87 -41.00
C LYS A 211 51.26 9.06 -41.52
N LEU A 212 51.19 10.20 -40.83
CA LEU A 212 52.01 11.38 -41.15
C LEU A 212 53.50 11.11 -40.91
N SER A 213 53.84 10.41 -39.82
CA SER A 213 55.23 9.99 -39.55
C SER A 213 55.75 9.05 -40.62
N ALA A 214 54.96 8.05 -41.03
CA ALA A 214 55.31 7.14 -42.12
C ALA A 214 55.52 7.89 -43.45
N LEU A 215 54.62 8.82 -43.78
CA LEU A 215 54.76 9.68 -44.96
C LEU A 215 56.05 10.49 -44.92
N ASN A 216 56.38 11.13 -43.79
CA ASN A 216 57.59 11.93 -43.64
C ASN A 216 58.86 11.08 -43.80
N GLN A 217 58.89 9.86 -43.25
CA GLN A 217 60.02 8.94 -43.39
C GLN A 217 60.20 8.49 -44.84
N ILE A 218 59.11 8.18 -45.55
CA ILE A 218 59.17 7.80 -46.96
C ILE A 218 59.58 9.00 -47.82
N SER A 219 59.05 10.19 -47.53
CA SER A 219 59.43 11.44 -48.22
C SER A 219 60.93 11.72 -48.11
N GLN A 220 61.51 11.59 -46.92
CA GLN A 220 62.95 11.80 -46.73
C GLN A 220 63.81 10.78 -47.47
N LYS A 221 63.32 9.55 -47.64
CA LYS A 221 64.00 8.50 -48.41
C LYS A 221 63.84 8.70 -49.92
N ALA A 222 62.67 9.11 -50.36
CA ALA A 222 62.32 9.27 -51.77
C ALA A 222 62.93 10.54 -52.38
N ASP A 223 63.06 11.61 -51.59
CA ASP A 223 63.66 12.88 -52.00
C ASP A 223 64.50 13.47 -50.86
N PRO A 224 65.74 12.98 -50.66
CA PRO A 224 66.62 13.44 -49.58
C PRO A 224 67.01 14.93 -49.72
N ASN A 225 67.03 15.42 -50.95
CA ASN A 225 67.50 16.77 -51.29
C ASN A 225 66.34 17.79 -51.34
N GLY A 226 65.09 17.36 -51.17
CA GLY A 226 63.91 18.24 -51.22
C GLY A 226 63.67 18.87 -52.59
N THR A 227 64.06 18.17 -53.65
CA THR A 227 63.95 18.62 -55.05
C THR A 227 62.52 18.55 -55.60
N GLY A 228 61.64 17.78 -54.95
CA GLY A 228 60.30 17.46 -55.42
C GLY A 228 60.24 16.40 -56.52
N ILE A 229 61.38 15.80 -56.89
CA ILE A 229 61.48 14.80 -57.96
C ILE A 229 61.83 13.45 -57.34
N ILE A 230 61.00 12.42 -57.61
CA ILE A 230 61.24 11.04 -57.14
C ILE A 230 61.56 10.19 -58.38
N ASP A 231 62.84 9.92 -58.62
CA ASP A 231 63.31 9.21 -59.82
C ASP A 231 63.02 7.70 -59.80
N ASN A 232 62.85 7.12 -58.61
CA ASN A 232 62.58 5.69 -58.45
C ASN A 232 61.06 5.41 -58.41
N ARG A 233 60.58 4.67 -59.42
CA ARG A 233 59.17 4.33 -59.60
C ARG A 233 58.55 3.58 -58.41
N ASP A 234 59.29 2.70 -57.75
CA ASP A 234 58.77 1.95 -56.60
C ASP A 234 58.69 2.81 -55.34
N LEU A 235 59.66 3.72 -55.15
CA LEU A 235 59.60 4.72 -54.08
C LEU A 235 58.46 5.72 -54.29
N TYR A 236 58.21 6.11 -55.55
CA TYR A 236 57.07 6.95 -55.88
C TYR A 236 55.74 6.31 -55.50
N ARG A 237 55.55 5.01 -55.79
CA ARG A 237 54.33 4.28 -55.38
C ARG A 237 54.17 4.23 -53.86
N GLN A 238 55.26 3.94 -53.14
CA GLN A 238 55.23 3.92 -51.67
C GLN A 238 54.89 5.31 -51.10
N TYR A 239 55.44 6.36 -51.70
CA TYR A 239 55.12 7.74 -51.33
C TYR A 239 53.64 8.04 -51.60
N GLU A 240 53.13 7.70 -52.78
CA GLU A 240 51.74 7.94 -53.18
C GLU A 240 50.76 7.20 -52.25
N ASP A 241 51.04 5.94 -51.92
CA ASP A 241 50.22 5.14 -51.00
C ASP A 241 50.22 5.72 -49.58
N ALA A 242 51.40 6.11 -49.08
CA ALA A 242 51.53 6.76 -47.78
C ALA A 242 50.82 8.13 -47.75
N TYR A 243 50.90 8.88 -48.84
CA TYR A 243 50.22 10.17 -49.00
C TYR A 243 48.71 9.99 -48.96
N LYS A 244 48.15 9.07 -49.77
CA LYS A 244 46.72 8.73 -49.76
C LYS A 244 46.25 8.25 -48.39
N ALA A 245 47.05 7.45 -47.69
CA ALA A 245 46.72 6.98 -46.34
C ALA A 245 46.68 8.15 -45.33
N ALA A 246 47.66 9.04 -45.37
CA ALA A 246 47.71 10.23 -44.51
C ALA A 246 46.56 11.21 -44.83
N GLU A 247 46.23 11.39 -46.11
CA GLU A 247 45.10 12.21 -46.57
C GLU A 247 43.76 11.63 -46.12
N ALA A 248 43.55 10.31 -46.26
CA ALA A 248 42.35 9.65 -45.77
C ALA A 248 42.20 9.77 -44.23
N ALA A 249 43.30 9.75 -43.48
CA ALA A 249 43.28 10.01 -42.04
C ALA A 249 43.01 11.50 -41.74
N LYS A 250 43.54 12.44 -42.54
CA LYS A 250 43.27 13.88 -42.43
C LYS A 250 41.79 14.21 -42.67
N GLN A 251 41.12 13.53 -43.60
CA GLN A 251 39.68 13.71 -43.84
C GLN A 251 38.83 13.35 -42.61
N LYS A 252 39.33 12.49 -41.71
CA LYS A 252 38.67 12.17 -40.42
C LYS A 252 38.84 13.25 -39.36
N ASN A 253 39.55 14.36 -39.63
CA ASN A 253 39.73 15.45 -38.67
C ASN A 253 38.39 16.11 -38.27
N GLY A 254 37.38 16.08 -39.15
CA GLY A 254 36.02 16.50 -38.80
C GLY A 254 35.41 15.64 -37.70
N LEU A 255 35.58 14.31 -37.78
CA LEU A 255 35.12 13.38 -36.75
C LEU A 255 35.89 13.56 -35.44
N PHE A 256 37.21 13.76 -35.50
CA PHE A 256 38.02 14.07 -34.32
C PHE A 256 37.50 15.32 -33.59
N THR A 257 37.27 16.41 -34.34
CA THR A 257 36.76 17.67 -33.80
C THR A 257 35.38 17.49 -33.16
N ALA A 258 34.50 16.72 -33.81
CA ALA A 258 33.19 16.40 -33.27
C ALA A 258 33.29 15.59 -31.96
N CYS A 259 34.14 14.57 -31.90
CA CYS A 259 34.31 13.75 -30.70
C CYS A 259 34.89 14.54 -29.53
N VAL A 260 35.87 15.42 -29.78
CA VAL A 260 36.40 16.33 -28.74
C VAL A 260 35.32 17.29 -28.25
N GLY A 261 34.52 17.85 -29.16
CA GLY A 261 33.39 18.70 -28.81
C GLY A 261 32.35 17.99 -27.93
N VAL A 262 31.96 16.76 -28.31
CA VAL A 262 31.03 15.93 -27.51
C VAL A 262 31.62 15.60 -26.14
N ALA A 263 32.88 15.20 -26.07
CA ALA A 263 33.54 14.91 -24.80
C ALA A 263 33.60 16.14 -23.88
N ALA A 264 33.92 17.33 -24.43
CA ALA A 264 33.93 18.58 -23.69
C ALA A 264 32.54 18.98 -23.17
N VAL A 265 31.49 18.86 -23.99
CA VAL A 265 30.11 19.16 -23.57
C VAL A 265 29.64 18.16 -22.51
N ALA A 266 29.92 16.87 -22.69
CA ALA A 266 29.53 15.82 -21.75
C ALA A 266 30.23 15.98 -20.40
N THR A 267 31.52 16.31 -20.38
CA THR A 267 32.27 16.60 -19.13
C THR A 267 31.74 17.85 -18.44
N LEU A 268 31.46 18.94 -19.17
CA LEU A 268 30.83 20.13 -18.60
C LEU A 268 29.44 19.84 -18.02
N ALA A 269 28.64 19.02 -18.72
CA ALA A 269 27.33 18.60 -18.24
C ALA A 269 27.45 17.74 -16.97
N GLU A 270 28.42 16.84 -16.89
CA GLU A 270 28.69 16.05 -15.71
C GLU A 270 29.11 16.92 -14.51
N VAL A 271 30.06 17.84 -14.70
CA VAL A 271 30.48 18.81 -13.68
C VAL A 271 29.29 19.65 -13.22
N TYR A 272 28.45 20.13 -14.14
CA TYR A 272 27.24 20.88 -13.82
C TYR A 272 26.28 20.06 -12.95
N LEU A 273 26.05 18.78 -13.28
CA LEU A 273 25.20 17.85 -12.53
C LEU A 273 25.79 17.42 -11.19
N LEU A 274 27.11 17.55 -10.99
CA LEU A 274 27.78 17.28 -9.72
C LEU A 274 27.76 18.50 -8.79
N VAL A 275 28.03 19.69 -9.32
CA VAL A 275 28.12 20.94 -8.54
C VAL A 275 26.73 21.44 -8.12
N ARG A 276 25.74 21.39 -9.01
CA ARG A 276 24.38 21.83 -8.66
C ARG A 276 23.63 20.73 -7.93
N LYS A 277 23.60 20.84 -6.59
CA LYS A 277 22.56 20.16 -5.81
C LYS A 277 21.19 20.62 -6.32
N PRO A 278 20.27 19.70 -6.65
CA PRO A 278 18.97 20.09 -7.16
C PRO A 278 18.26 20.91 -6.09
N ARG A 279 17.64 22.03 -6.51
CA ARG A 279 16.69 22.71 -5.65
C ARG A 279 15.62 21.69 -5.24
N PRO A 280 15.32 21.53 -3.94
CA PRO A 280 14.20 20.70 -3.53
C PRO A 280 12.99 21.24 -4.27
N ARG A 281 12.34 20.38 -5.07
CA ARG A 281 11.01 20.74 -5.56
C ARG A 281 10.17 20.91 -4.31
N PRO A 282 9.57 22.10 -4.08
CA PRO A 282 8.62 22.22 -2.98
C PRO A 282 7.62 21.09 -3.17
N SER A 283 7.40 20.29 -2.13
CA SER A 283 6.30 19.33 -2.16
C SER A 283 5.07 20.11 -2.56
N ALA A 284 4.36 19.64 -3.59
CA ALA A 284 3.10 20.25 -4.03
C ALA A 284 2.11 20.35 -2.85
N PHE A 285 2.34 19.54 -1.82
CA PHE A 285 1.67 19.56 -0.54
C PHE A 285 2.43 20.42 0.49
N ARG A 286 1.84 21.53 0.92
CA ARG A 286 2.31 22.29 2.10
C ARG A 286 1.19 22.36 3.13
N TRP A 287 1.52 21.94 4.34
CA TRP A 287 0.70 22.16 5.53
C TRP A 287 1.05 23.53 6.10
N GLN A 288 0.08 24.43 6.19
CA GLN A 288 0.26 25.71 6.87
C GLN A 288 -0.87 25.90 7.90
N PRO A 289 -0.57 26.41 9.11
CA PRO A 289 -1.62 26.79 10.05
C PRO A 289 -2.48 27.90 9.42
N ALA A 290 -3.80 27.76 9.49
CA ALA A 290 -4.70 28.78 8.95
C ALA A 290 -4.59 30.05 9.79
N SER A 291 -4.28 31.18 9.16
CA SER A 291 -4.09 32.46 9.86
C SER A 291 -5.40 33.09 10.35
N GLN A 292 -6.55 32.57 9.93
CA GLN A 292 -7.88 33.11 10.23
C GLN A 292 -8.86 32.09 10.84
N SER A 293 -8.42 30.85 11.10
CA SER A 293 -9.24 29.83 11.75
C SER A 293 -8.38 28.84 12.53
N TRP A 294 -8.96 28.22 13.55
CA TRP A 294 -8.39 27.00 14.13
C TRP A 294 -8.58 25.86 13.13
N GLY A 295 -7.61 25.70 12.24
CA GLY A 295 -7.61 24.66 11.20
C GLY A 295 -6.27 24.54 10.48
N LEU A 296 -6.05 23.39 9.86
CA LEU A 296 -4.91 23.14 8.97
C LEU A 296 -5.33 23.45 7.53
N ALA A 297 -4.67 24.42 6.90
CA ALA A 297 -4.88 24.70 5.49
C ALA A 297 -3.98 23.77 4.66
N VAL A 298 -4.60 22.96 3.81
CA VAL A 298 -3.90 22.19 2.77
C VAL A 298 -3.84 23.04 1.53
N ARG A 299 -2.64 23.46 1.14
CA ARG A 299 -2.42 24.16 -0.11
C ARG A 299 -1.73 23.23 -1.09
N TYR A 300 -2.41 22.96 -2.21
CA TYR A 300 -1.85 22.26 -3.36
C TYR A 300 -1.41 23.29 -4.40
N SER A 301 -0.12 23.34 -4.71
CA SER A 301 0.42 24.19 -5.77
C SER A 301 0.80 23.33 -6.97
N PHE A 302 0.14 23.57 -8.10
CA PHE A 302 0.48 23.00 -9.41
C PHE A 302 1.76 23.63 -9.97
#